data_AF-A9HEM5-F1
#
_entry.id   AF-A9HEM5-F1
#
_cell.length_a   1.000
_cell.length_b   1.000
_cell.length_c   1.000
_cell.angle_alpha   90.00
_cell.angle_beta   90.00
_cell.angle_gamma   90.00
#
_symmetry.space_group_name_H-M   'P 1'
#
loop_
_entity.id
_entity.type
_entity.pdbx_description
1 polymer ?
#
loop_
_entity_poly.entity_id
_entity_poly.type
_entity_poly.pdbx_seq_one_letter_code
_entity_poly.pdbx_strand_id
1 'polypeptide(L)'
;MNHSSFQNDTVRQSHMSQGGPELVLVFFSSHNQKSWEKLVSRPQQDILETQPTGITAFNRSNGQKILARQMTLPDIVIDHLGVGNRCKMTFFYDLVPPVTDIVELLKELGLSLSEARLVQTMGETGSLKESALKLGISYENSRSSLKTVFSKLNIKNQHELAAIVTRLSLIA
;
A
#
# COMPACT_ATOMS: atom_id res chain seq x y z
N MET A 1 35.34 14.60 23.23
CA MET A 1 35.43 13.31 22.50
C MET A 1 34.20 12.51 22.84
N ASN A 2 33.21 12.53 21.94
CA ASN A 2 31.91 11.91 22.15
C ASN A 2 32.00 10.40 21.91
N HIS A 3 31.74 9.61 22.95
CA HIS A 3 31.45 8.19 22.84
C HIS A 3 29.95 8.02 22.53
N SER A 4 29.63 7.81 21.26
CA SER A 4 28.30 7.43 20.80
C SER A 4 28.10 5.93 21.05
N SER A 5 27.27 5.58 22.04
CA SER A 5 26.82 4.20 22.25
C SER A 5 25.84 3.82 21.12
N PHE A 6 26.27 2.94 20.23
CA PHE A 6 25.33 2.17 19.40
C PHE A 6 24.62 1.18 20.33
N GLN A 7 23.37 1.49 20.71
CA GLN A 7 22.49 0.55 21.38
C GLN A 7 22.04 -0.50 20.37
N ASN A 8 22.36 -1.76 20.69
CA ASN A 8 21.87 -2.94 20.01
C ASN A 8 20.33 -2.99 20.05
N ASP A 9 19.69 -2.68 18.93
CA ASP A 9 18.28 -3.01 18.70
C ASP A 9 18.13 -4.53 18.66
N THR A 10 17.71 -5.08 19.81
CA THR A 10 17.45 -6.51 19.97
C THR A 10 16.15 -6.84 19.25
N VAL A 11 16.27 -7.35 18.02
CA VAL A 11 15.16 -7.94 17.26
C VAL A 11 14.63 -9.14 18.07
N ARG A 12 13.42 -9.03 18.61
CA ARG A 12 12.72 -10.14 19.28
C ARG A 12 11.79 -10.81 18.28
N GLN A 13 12.14 -12.02 17.88
CA GLN A 13 11.36 -12.87 16.98
C GLN A 13 10.30 -13.64 17.80
N SER A 14 9.06 -13.68 17.30
CA SER A 14 8.04 -14.58 17.83
C SER A 14 7.83 -15.73 16.85
N HIS A 15 8.14 -16.96 17.27
CA HIS A 15 7.96 -18.17 16.47
C HIS A 15 6.53 -18.71 16.60
N MET A 16 5.89 -19.02 15.47
CA MET A 16 4.74 -19.92 15.41
C MET A 16 5.17 -21.15 14.63
N SER A 17 5.43 -22.26 15.32
CA SER A 17 5.64 -23.57 14.68
C SER A 17 4.30 -24.30 14.57
N GLN A 18 3.98 -24.77 13.36
CA GLN A 18 3.67 -26.17 13.02
C GLN A 18 3.43 -26.24 11.49
N GLY A 19 4.43 -26.67 10.71
CA GLY A 19 4.26 -27.31 9.39
C GLY A 19 3.87 -26.45 8.18
N GLY A 20 4.73 -25.51 7.75
CA GLY A 20 4.60 -24.75 6.48
C GLY A 20 5.68 -23.66 6.41
N PRO A 21 5.90 -22.99 5.26
CA PRO A 21 6.91 -21.91 5.16
C PRO A 21 6.66 -20.91 6.29
N GLU A 22 7.63 -20.82 7.19
CA GLU A 22 7.48 -20.14 8.48
C GLU A 22 7.24 -18.64 8.23
N LEU A 23 6.01 -18.19 8.43
CA LEU A 23 5.66 -16.77 8.42
C LEU A 23 6.26 -16.14 9.67
N VAL A 24 7.50 -15.67 9.56
CA VAL A 24 8.18 -14.96 10.64
C VAL A 24 7.66 -13.52 10.69
N LEU A 25 6.86 -13.21 11.71
CA LEU A 25 6.50 -11.84 12.04
C LEU A 25 7.65 -11.18 12.81
N VAL A 26 8.27 -10.17 12.20
CA VAL A 26 9.36 -9.39 12.80
C VAL A 26 8.79 -8.11 13.39
N PHE A 27 8.99 -7.90 14.70
CA PHE A 27 8.60 -6.68 15.39
C PHE A 27 9.81 -5.81 15.72
N PHE A 28 9.78 -4.55 15.28
CA PHE A 28 10.83 -3.55 15.56
C PHE A 28 10.59 -2.76 16.85
N SER A 29 9.52 -3.07 17.60
CA SER A 29 9.25 -2.44 18.90
C SER A 29 8.56 -3.41 19.87
N SER A 30 8.91 -3.30 21.14
CA SER A 30 8.26 -4.06 22.22
C SER A 30 6.78 -3.69 22.39
N HIS A 31 6.40 -2.48 21.98
CA HIS A 31 5.00 -2.05 21.91
C HIS A 31 4.23 -2.87 20.89
N ASN A 32 4.74 -3.03 19.66
CA ASN A 32 4.08 -3.83 18.64
C ASN A 32 3.98 -5.30 19.03
N GLN A 33 5.05 -5.85 19.63
CA GLN A 33 5.04 -7.23 20.12
C GLN A 33 3.91 -7.44 21.15
N LYS A 34 3.79 -6.56 22.15
CA LYS A 34 2.72 -6.63 23.15
C LYS A 34 1.33 -6.46 22.52
N SER A 35 1.20 -5.57 21.55
CA SER A 35 -0.03 -5.37 20.78
C SER A 35 -0.43 -6.63 20.00
N TRP A 36 0.54 -7.34 19.42
CA TRP A 36 0.33 -8.61 18.73
C TRP A 36 -0.10 -9.72 19.69
N GLU A 37 0.62 -9.89 20.80
CA GLU A 37 0.30 -10.87 21.84
C GLU A 37 -1.12 -10.63 22.38
N LYS A 38 -1.49 -9.37 22.64
CA LYS A 38 -2.84 -8.98 23.06
C LYS A 38 -3.89 -9.25 21.98
N LEU A 39 -3.56 -9.12 20.70
CA LEU A 39 -4.49 -9.42 19.61
C LEU A 39 -4.74 -10.93 19.52
N VAL A 40 -3.68 -11.73 19.39
CA VAL A 40 -3.76 -13.19 19.21
C VAL A 40 -4.34 -13.90 20.43
N SER A 41 -4.05 -13.43 21.64
CA SER A 41 -4.58 -14.01 22.88
C SER A 41 -6.06 -13.68 23.14
N ARG A 42 -6.70 -12.80 22.35
CA ARG A 42 -8.14 -12.51 22.54
C ARG A 42 -8.97 -13.79 22.37
N PRO A 43 -9.81 -14.13 23.37
CA PRO A 43 -10.76 -15.22 23.22
C PRO A 43 -11.73 -14.90 22.10
N GLN A 44 -12.15 -15.94 21.39
CA GLN A 44 -13.18 -15.85 20.36
C GLN A 44 -14.51 -15.59 21.06
N GLN A 45 -14.90 -14.32 21.18
CA GLN A 45 -16.21 -13.98 21.74
C GLN A 45 -17.28 -14.36 20.72
N ASP A 46 -18.24 -15.16 21.18
CA ASP A 46 -19.45 -15.49 20.44
C ASP A 46 -20.18 -14.20 20.04
N ILE A 47 -20.82 -14.28 18.87
CA ILE A 47 -21.33 -13.20 18.02
C ILE A 47 -22.40 -12.29 18.69
N LEU A 48 -22.68 -12.45 20.00
CA LEU A 48 -23.83 -11.84 20.67
C LEU A 48 -23.56 -10.62 21.56
N GLU A 49 -22.34 -10.07 21.62
CA GLU A 49 -22.08 -8.86 22.41
C GLU A 49 -21.51 -7.70 21.57
N THR A 50 -22.26 -6.61 21.56
CA THR A 50 -22.03 -5.35 20.86
C THR A 50 -20.90 -4.51 21.50
N GLN A 51 -19.68 -5.04 21.56
CA GLN A 51 -18.47 -4.27 21.89
C GLN A 51 -17.25 -4.68 21.05
N PRO A 52 -16.27 -3.78 20.87
CA PRO A 52 -15.77 -3.43 19.55
C PRO A 52 -14.79 -4.47 19.00
N THR A 53 -15.06 -4.85 17.75
CA THR A 53 -14.14 -5.32 16.69
C THR A 53 -12.70 -5.59 17.15
N GLY A 54 -12.19 -6.81 16.91
CA GLY A 54 -10.81 -7.24 17.16
C GLY A 54 -9.73 -6.43 16.41
N ILE A 55 -9.68 -5.12 16.59
CA ILE A 55 -8.79 -4.18 15.92
C ILE A 55 -7.70 -3.76 16.91
N THR A 56 -6.46 -3.67 16.43
CA THR A 56 -5.28 -3.19 17.18
C THR A 56 -4.41 -2.37 16.24
N ALA A 57 -3.91 -1.22 16.69
CA ALA A 57 -2.98 -0.40 15.93
C ALA A 57 -1.53 -0.79 16.24
N PHE A 58 -0.68 -0.77 15.22
CA PHE A 58 0.76 -1.00 15.31
C PHE A 58 1.49 0.21 14.72
N ASN A 59 2.66 0.53 15.24
CA ASN A 59 3.50 1.61 14.71
C ASN A 59 4.63 1.01 13.86
N ARG A 60 4.78 1.45 12.61
CA ARG A 60 5.95 1.13 11.78
C ARG A 60 7.19 1.86 12.29
N SER A 61 8.36 1.41 11.83
CA SER A 61 9.66 2.03 12.13
C SER A 61 9.76 3.51 11.73
N ASN A 62 9.00 3.91 10.71
CA ASN A 62 8.89 5.30 10.23
C ASN A 62 7.83 6.14 10.99
N GLY A 63 7.25 5.62 12.07
CA GLY A 63 6.21 6.30 12.87
C GLY A 63 4.79 6.22 12.30
N GLN A 64 4.58 5.61 11.13
CA GLN A 64 3.25 5.41 10.55
C GLN A 64 2.45 4.36 11.32
N LYS A 65 1.12 4.51 11.39
CA LYS A 65 0.23 3.53 12.03
C LYS A 65 -0.36 2.58 11.00
N ILE A 66 -0.38 1.30 11.31
CA ILE A 66 -1.16 0.28 10.61
C ILE A 66 -2.20 -0.28 11.57
N LEU A 67 -3.39 -0.62 11.09
CA LEU A 67 -4.38 -1.35 11.86
C LEU A 67 -4.28 -2.83 11.52
N ALA A 68 -4.38 -3.69 12.51
CA ALA A 68 -4.70 -5.08 12.31
C ALA A 68 -6.11 -5.37 12.81
N ARG A 69 -6.91 -6.12 12.06
CA ARG A 69 -8.22 -6.62 12.47
C ARG A 69 -8.22 -8.14 12.44
N GLN A 70 -8.51 -8.75 13.57
CA GLN A 70 -8.78 -10.17 13.67
C GLN A 70 -10.25 -10.45 13.38
N MET A 71 -10.51 -11.49 12.60
CA MET A 71 -11.83 -12.05 12.37
C MET A 71 -11.80 -13.59 12.44
N THR A 72 -12.98 -14.15 12.68
CA THR A 72 -13.21 -15.59 12.56
C THR A 72 -13.18 -15.99 11.09
N LEU A 73 -12.71 -17.20 10.80
CA LEU A 73 -12.86 -17.72 9.44
C LEU A 73 -14.34 -17.99 9.17
N PRO A 74 -14.83 -17.73 7.95
CA PRO A 74 -16.17 -18.17 7.55
C PRO A 74 -16.27 -19.71 7.61
N ASP A 75 -17.44 -20.23 7.99
CA ASP A 75 -17.68 -21.68 8.16
C ASP A 75 -17.30 -22.49 6.92
N ILE A 76 -17.56 -21.96 5.72
CA ILE A 76 -17.18 -22.59 4.45
C ILE A 76 -15.66 -22.84 4.34
N VAL A 77 -14.84 -21.97 4.93
CA VAL A 77 -13.39 -22.11 4.95
C VAL A 77 -12.95 -23.05 6.07
N ILE A 78 -13.66 -23.05 7.19
CA ILE A 78 -13.44 -23.96 8.32
C ILE A 78 -13.66 -25.40 7.90
N ASP A 79 -14.77 -25.69 7.23
CA ASP A 79 -15.15 -27.02 6.76
C ASP A 79 -14.19 -27.53 5.68
N HIS A 80 -13.78 -26.65 4.76
CA HIS A 80 -12.89 -27.02 3.66
C HIS A 80 -11.45 -27.29 4.12
N LEU A 81 -10.96 -26.57 5.14
CA LEU A 81 -9.61 -26.74 5.68
C LEU A 81 -9.56 -27.73 6.86
N GLY A 82 -10.70 -28.16 7.41
CA GLY A 82 -10.77 -29.04 8.59
C GLY A 82 -10.16 -28.42 9.86
N VAL A 83 -10.04 -27.09 9.92
CA VAL A 83 -9.27 -26.39 10.96
C VAL A 83 -10.07 -26.09 12.23
N GLY A 84 -11.40 -26.21 12.18
CA GLY A 84 -12.28 -25.83 13.29
C GLY A 84 -12.06 -24.38 13.74
N ASN A 85 -12.45 -24.07 14.98
CA ASN A 85 -12.22 -22.74 15.60
C ASN A 85 -10.74 -22.48 16.00
N ARG A 86 -9.79 -23.27 15.48
CA ARG A 86 -8.36 -23.16 15.84
C ARG A 86 -7.61 -22.15 14.97
N CYS A 87 -8.22 -21.67 13.89
CA CYS A 87 -7.64 -20.69 12.99
C CYS A 87 -8.27 -19.31 13.19
N LYS A 88 -7.44 -18.27 13.07
CA LYS A 88 -7.82 -16.86 13.14
C LYS A 88 -7.28 -16.16 11.89
N MET A 89 -8.07 -15.28 11.30
CA MET A 89 -7.65 -14.48 10.16
C MET A 89 -7.38 -13.04 10.62
N THR A 90 -6.21 -12.50 10.29
CA THR A 90 -5.83 -11.14 10.66
C THR A 90 -5.54 -10.31 9.41
N PHE A 91 -6.30 -9.25 9.21
CA PHE A 91 -6.11 -8.27 8.13
C PHE A 91 -5.26 -7.12 8.62
N PHE A 92 -4.26 -6.71 7.85
CA PHE A 92 -3.51 -5.48 8.11
C PHE A 92 -3.95 -4.40 7.12
N TYR A 93 -4.30 -3.23 7.64
CA TYR A 93 -4.68 -2.04 6.88
C TYR A 93 -3.63 -0.97 7.14
N ASP A 94 -3.10 -0.39 6.06
CA ASP A 94 -2.33 0.84 6.18
C ASP A 94 -3.29 2.01 6.40
N LEU A 95 -3.01 2.88 7.38
CA LEU A 95 -3.82 4.08 7.63
C LEU A 95 -3.32 5.28 6.83
N VAL A 96 -2.11 5.17 6.26
CA VAL A 96 -1.59 6.16 5.33
C VAL A 96 -1.92 5.63 3.94
N PRO A 97 -2.69 6.37 3.11
CA PRO A 97 -2.77 6.01 1.70
C PRO A 97 -1.33 5.95 1.20
N PRO A 98 -0.94 4.89 0.45
CA PRO A 98 0.39 4.88 -0.14
C PRO A 98 0.56 6.22 -0.85
N VAL A 99 1.55 7.02 -0.44
CA VAL A 99 1.87 8.28 -1.13
C VAL A 99 2.35 7.83 -2.49
N THR A 100 1.43 7.76 -3.45
CA THR A 100 1.72 7.13 -4.71
C THR A 100 1.96 8.24 -5.68
N ASP A 101 3.22 8.52 -5.97
CA ASP A 101 3.53 9.51 -6.99
C ASP A 101 2.87 9.08 -8.31
N ILE A 102 2.01 9.93 -8.86
CA ILE A 102 1.34 9.66 -10.13
C ILE A 102 2.34 9.35 -11.24
N VAL A 103 3.57 9.90 -11.16
CA VAL A 103 4.67 9.58 -12.06
C VAL A 103 5.08 8.11 -11.93
N GLU A 104 5.14 7.56 -10.72
CA GLU A 104 5.45 6.15 -10.49
C GLU A 104 4.31 5.25 -10.98
N LEU A 105 3.05 5.59 -10.73
CA LEU A 105 1.90 4.86 -11.28
C LEU A 105 1.92 4.82 -12.82
N LEU A 106 2.19 5.97 -13.44
CA LEU A 106 2.30 6.05 -14.89
C LEU A 106 3.48 5.23 -15.42
N LYS A 107 4.59 5.15 -14.68
CA LYS A 107 5.72 4.28 -15.03
C LYS A 107 5.35 2.79 -14.94
N GLU A 108 4.59 2.38 -13.93
CA GLU A 108 4.06 1.01 -13.83
C GLU A 108 3.14 0.65 -15.00
N LEU A 109 2.46 1.64 -15.59
CA LEU A 109 1.68 1.49 -16.83
C LEU A 109 2.56 1.45 -18.11
N GLY A 110 3.88 1.43 -17.97
CA GLY A 110 4.82 1.31 -19.08
C GLY A 110 5.28 2.64 -19.70
N LEU A 111 4.99 3.78 -19.05
CA LEU A 111 5.51 5.07 -19.49
C LEU A 111 6.96 5.26 -19.03
N SER A 112 7.75 5.93 -19.85
CA SER A 112 9.05 6.47 -19.42
C SER A 112 8.85 7.63 -18.46
N LEU A 113 9.91 7.99 -17.72
CA LEU A 113 9.89 9.13 -16.79
C LEU A 113 9.46 10.44 -17.48
N SER A 114 9.96 10.70 -18.68
CA SER A 114 9.64 11.93 -19.42
C SER A 114 8.18 11.97 -19.89
N GLU A 115 7.65 10.83 -20.33
CA GLU A 115 6.24 10.69 -20.70
C GLU A 115 5.33 10.85 -19.48
N ALA A 116 5.66 10.20 -18.36
CA ALA A 116 4.89 10.29 -17.13
C ALA A 116 4.81 11.74 -16.60
N ARG A 117 5.93 12.48 -16.62
CA ARG A 117 5.96 13.91 -16.27
C ARG A 117 5.13 14.77 -17.21
N LEU A 118 5.19 14.50 -18.52
CA LEU A 118 4.35 15.20 -19.51
C LEU A 118 2.86 14.99 -19.23
N VAL A 119 2.47 13.74 -18.96
CA VAL A 119 1.08 13.36 -18.69
C VAL A 119 0.57 13.94 -17.37
N GLN A 120 1.36 13.88 -16.29
CA GLN A 120 1.05 14.53 -15.02
C GLN A 120 0.84 16.04 -15.21
N THR A 121 1.81 16.70 -15.84
CA THR A 121 1.76 18.16 -16.07
C THR A 121 0.56 18.53 -16.93
N MET A 122 0.18 17.68 -17.89
CA MET A 122 -1.01 17.88 -18.71
C MET A 122 -2.32 17.67 -17.94
N GLY A 123 -2.32 16.77 -16.95
CA GLY A 123 -3.42 16.65 -15.98
C GLY A 123 -3.60 17.91 -15.14
N GLU A 124 -2.51 18.56 -14.75
CA GLU A 124 -2.54 19.81 -13.97
C GLU A 124 -2.99 21.03 -14.79
N THR A 125 -2.47 21.18 -16.01
CA THR A 125 -2.72 22.38 -16.83
C THR A 125 -3.93 22.22 -17.76
N GLY A 126 -4.36 20.99 -18.06
CA GLY A 126 -5.39 20.70 -19.05
C GLY A 126 -4.97 20.99 -20.51
N SER A 127 -3.71 21.40 -20.75
CA SER A 127 -3.24 21.88 -22.05
C SER A 127 -1.83 21.39 -22.38
N LEU A 128 -1.69 20.64 -23.48
CA LEU A 128 -0.41 20.13 -23.97
C LEU A 128 0.61 21.25 -24.22
N LYS A 129 0.14 22.40 -24.73
CA LYS A 129 1.00 23.55 -25.03
C LYS A 129 1.58 24.16 -23.74
N GLU A 130 0.77 24.27 -22.71
CA GLU A 130 1.21 24.77 -21.41
C GLU A 130 2.12 23.76 -20.70
N SER A 131 1.84 22.46 -20.83
CA SER A 131 2.73 21.42 -20.29
C SER A 131 4.09 21.41 -20.97
N ALA A 132 4.13 21.59 -22.29
CA ALA A 132 5.37 21.71 -23.06
C ALA A 132 6.21 22.90 -22.55
N LEU A 133 5.55 24.05 -22.36
CA LEU A 133 6.17 25.26 -21.83
C LEU A 133 6.68 25.07 -20.39
N LYS A 134 5.89 24.47 -19.50
CA LYS A 134 6.27 24.15 -18.11
C LYS A 134 7.48 23.22 -18.05
N LEU A 135 7.56 22.26 -18.96
CA LEU A 135 8.63 21.25 -19.01
C LEU A 135 9.86 21.70 -19.82
N GLY A 136 9.82 22.87 -20.45
CA GLY A 136 10.93 23.39 -21.26
C GLY A 136 11.20 22.58 -22.52
N ILE A 137 10.18 21.92 -23.09
CA ILE A 137 10.29 21.11 -24.31
C ILE A 137 9.51 21.74 -25.47
N SER A 138 9.90 21.44 -26.71
CA SER A 138 9.19 21.93 -27.89
C SER A 138 7.81 21.29 -28.00
N TYR A 139 6.84 22.04 -28.56
CA TYR A 139 5.49 21.53 -28.79
C TYR A 139 5.48 20.26 -29.65
N GLU A 140 6.33 20.19 -30.68
CA GLU A 140 6.44 19.00 -31.54
C GLU A 140 6.99 17.78 -30.80
N ASN A 141 7.94 17.98 -29.87
CA ASN A 141 8.44 16.90 -29.02
C ASN A 141 7.37 16.41 -28.05
N SER A 142 6.58 17.31 -27.48
CA SER A 142 5.42 16.96 -26.64
C SER A 142 4.37 16.19 -27.43
N ARG A 143 4.07 16.64 -28.65
CA ARG A 143 3.11 15.97 -29.54
C ARG A 143 3.56 14.56 -29.91
N SER A 144 4.83 14.40 -30.24
CA SER A 144 5.42 13.09 -30.56
C SER A 144 5.42 12.16 -29.36
N SER A 145 5.81 12.66 -28.19
CA SER A 145 5.75 11.91 -26.92
C SER A 145 4.32 11.49 -26.57
N LEU A 146 3.34 12.38 -26.77
CA LEU A 146 1.94 12.10 -26.48
C LEU A 146 1.38 11.00 -27.40
N LYS A 147 1.78 10.97 -28.68
CA LYS A 147 1.41 9.89 -29.60
C LYS A 147 1.96 8.53 -29.13
N THR A 148 3.19 8.51 -28.63
CA THR A 148 3.78 7.30 -28.04
C THR A 148 3.03 6.87 -26.78
N VAL A 149 2.65 7.82 -25.91
CA VAL A 149 1.81 7.53 -24.73
C VAL A 149 0.48 6.90 -25.14
N PHE A 150 -0.20 7.45 -26.15
CA PHE A 150 -1.46 6.88 -26.65
C PHE A 150 -1.28 5.45 -27.16
N SER A 151 -0.18 5.19 -27.87
CA SER A 151 0.16 3.85 -28.34
C SER A 151 0.47 2.89 -27.18
N LYS A 152 1.18 3.33 -26.14
CA LYS A 152 1.56 2.50 -24.99
C LYS A 152 0.37 2.14 -24.11
N LEU A 153 -0.52 3.10 -23.89
CA LEU A 153 -1.72 2.92 -23.07
C LEU A 153 -2.91 2.35 -23.87
N ASN A 154 -2.76 2.14 -25.18
CA ASN A 154 -3.80 1.71 -26.10
C ASN A 154 -5.08 2.57 -26.02
N ILE A 155 -4.89 3.90 -25.97
CA ILE A 155 -5.98 4.88 -25.88
C ILE A 155 -6.09 5.69 -27.17
N LYS A 156 -7.31 6.14 -27.49
CA LYS A 156 -7.60 6.76 -28.79
C LYS A 156 -7.61 8.28 -28.75
N ASN A 157 -7.80 8.87 -27.59
CA ASN A 157 -8.00 10.31 -27.45
C ASN A 157 -7.48 10.88 -26.12
N GLN A 158 -7.33 12.20 -26.10
CA GLN A 158 -6.83 12.94 -24.95
C GLN A 158 -7.80 12.91 -23.76
N HIS A 159 -9.10 12.74 -23.98
CA HIS A 159 -10.09 12.64 -22.92
C HIS A 159 -9.95 11.34 -22.11
N GLU A 160 -9.66 10.21 -22.76
CA GLU A 160 -9.34 8.95 -22.09
C GLU A 160 -8.09 9.08 -21.23
N LEU A 161 -7.05 9.74 -21.74
CA LEU A 161 -5.84 10.00 -20.97
C LEU A 161 -6.15 10.87 -19.73
N ALA A 162 -6.90 11.95 -19.90
CA ALA A 162 -7.30 12.82 -18.80
C ALA A 162 -8.08 12.04 -17.73
N ALA A 163 -9.03 11.18 -18.15
CA ALA A 163 -9.79 10.35 -17.23
C ALA A 163 -8.90 9.35 -16.45
N ILE A 164 -7.90 8.75 -17.11
CA ILE A 164 -6.92 7.88 -16.45
C ILE A 164 -6.14 8.68 -15.40
N VAL A 165 -5.58 9.83 -15.77
CA VAL A 165 -4.79 10.69 -14.87
C VAL A 165 -5.62 11.15 -13.67
N THR A 166 -6.85 11.60 -13.88
CA THR A 166 -7.75 12.00 -12.79
C THR A 166 -8.08 10.84 -11.85
N ARG A 167 -8.27 9.62 -12.37
CA ARG A 167 -8.48 8.44 -11.53
C ARG A 167 -7.25 8.08 -10.73
N LEU A 168 -6.07 8.15 -11.34
CA LEU A 168 -4.81 7.91 -10.65
C LEU A 168 -4.57 8.97 -9.57
N SER A 169 -4.89 10.25 -9.82
CA SER A 169 -4.76 11.31 -8.81
C SER A 169 -5.71 11.18 -7.61
N LEU A 170 -6.77 10.37 -7.72
CA LEU A 170 -7.68 10.08 -6.60
C LEU A 170 -7.17 8.95 -5.70
N ILE A 171 -6.23 8.15 -6.19
CA ILE A 171 -5.67 6.98 -5.50
C ILE A 171 -4.21 7.26 -5.05
N ALA A 172 -3.55 8.21 -5.71
CA ALA A 172 -2.26 8.80 -5.37
C ALA A 172 -2.30 9.66 -4.10
#